data_AF-A0AAJ2M7G2-F1
#
_entry.id   AF-A0AAJ2M7G2-F1
#
_cell.length_a   1.000
_cell.length_b   1.000
_cell.length_c   1.000
_cell.angle_alpha   90.00
_cell.angle_beta   90.00
_cell.angle_gamma   90.00
#
_symmetry.space_group_name_H-M   'P 1'
#
loop_
_entity.id
_entity.type
_entity.pdbx_description
1 polymer ?
#
loop_
_entity_poly.entity_id
_entity_poly.type
_entity_poly.pdbx_seq_one_letter_code
_entity_poly.pdbx_strand_id
1 'polypeptide(L)'
;MPSVPNEDDDRTPSASPKESPATRTLRKVLPHMDRANELVEQGRIRAGSYIPVELAQLCLPYRDPKDLHFWERTNGNKKLLIEPALLPSRDGSIRRGFPFGSVPRLFLIWLTTEIKMQGRTDGQPIRVELGESLQDFMRQIGLTTGGGTQRRRVMDQLNRLVRARITILDLSAEGGAEGSWRDQGRQLSVASSWSLWHAGDDDDGEAPLMGSYIEVSPEFARSIDGAVPLATDVLRELQTHPMRLDIYCWLVHRMYRMRKRESRVTWHQLEEQFGGNYSQTRQFRAAFKTNLLAVRMYYPRARISVTKDGLLLRPSPKHIPQRGDLEQRGDKYDIARDIREANK
;
A
#
# COMPACT_ATOMS: atom_id res chain seq x y z
N MET A 1 66.68 -26.98 -36.75
CA MET A 1 66.20 -26.73 -35.38
C MET A 1 64.68 -26.88 -35.39
N PRO A 2 64.12 -27.90 -34.73
CA PRO A 2 62.68 -28.14 -34.75
C PRO A 2 61.97 -27.35 -33.64
N SER A 3 60.82 -26.80 -33.99
CA SER A 3 59.93 -25.97 -33.18
C SER A 3 59.25 -26.81 -32.09
N VAL A 4 59.30 -26.34 -30.85
CA VAL A 4 58.57 -26.91 -29.71
C VAL A 4 57.09 -26.52 -29.81
N PRO A 5 56.12 -27.46 -29.64
CA PRO A 5 54.72 -27.11 -29.52
C PRO A 5 54.41 -26.64 -28.09
N ASN A 6 53.72 -25.50 -27.97
CA ASN A 6 53.16 -25.02 -26.71
C ASN A 6 51.98 -25.93 -26.31
N GLU A 7 52.13 -26.65 -25.20
CA GLU A 7 51.03 -27.21 -24.43
C GLU A 7 50.47 -26.15 -23.46
N ASP A 8 49.16 -26.24 -23.26
CA ASP A 8 48.39 -25.77 -22.12
C ASP A 8 48.11 -24.26 -21.93
N ASP A 9 46.91 -23.85 -22.37
CA ASP A 9 45.96 -23.16 -21.46
C ASP A 9 44.51 -23.40 -21.90
N ASP A 10 44.03 -24.65 -21.84
CA ASP A 10 42.60 -24.95 -21.95
C ASP A 10 41.92 -24.77 -20.59
N ARG A 11 41.90 -23.53 -20.09
CA ARG A 11 41.00 -23.13 -18.99
C ARG A 11 39.66 -22.76 -19.59
N THR A 12 38.86 -23.79 -19.85
CA THR A 12 37.41 -23.62 -19.97
C THR A 12 36.89 -22.89 -18.71
N PRO A 13 36.12 -21.80 -18.83
CA PRO A 13 35.58 -21.12 -17.66
C PRO A 13 34.62 -22.07 -16.95
N SER A 14 35.00 -22.51 -15.75
CA SER A 14 34.12 -23.26 -14.85
C SER A 14 32.83 -22.46 -14.66
N ALA A 15 31.73 -22.93 -15.23
CA ALA A 15 30.43 -22.31 -15.09
C ALA A 15 30.07 -22.29 -13.60
N SER A 16 29.97 -21.10 -13.02
CA SER A 16 29.60 -20.94 -11.61
C SER A 16 28.32 -21.72 -11.31
N PRO A 17 28.26 -22.55 -10.25
CA PRO A 17 27.12 -23.40 -9.99
C PRO A 17 25.83 -22.57 -9.83
N LYS A 18 24.78 -22.96 -10.54
CA LYS A 18 23.47 -22.27 -10.48
C LYS A 18 22.93 -22.33 -9.05
N GLU A 19 22.75 -21.14 -8.45
CA GLU A 19 22.20 -20.95 -7.10
C GLU A 19 20.86 -21.69 -6.92
N SER A 20 20.71 -22.43 -5.81
CA SER A 20 19.46 -23.16 -5.53
C SER A 20 18.26 -22.21 -5.33
N PRO A 21 17.02 -22.63 -5.62
CA PRO A 21 15.82 -21.83 -5.37
C PRO A 21 15.66 -21.39 -3.90
N ALA A 22 16.09 -22.23 -2.95
CA ALA A 22 16.04 -21.92 -1.52
C ALA A 22 17.02 -20.80 -1.16
N THR A 23 18.27 -20.91 -1.62
CA THR A 23 19.31 -19.90 -1.42
C THR A 23 18.90 -18.54 -1.99
N ARG A 24 18.34 -18.53 -3.21
CA ARG A 24 17.82 -17.32 -3.84
C ARG A 24 16.67 -16.68 -3.06
N THR A 25 15.82 -17.50 -2.43
CA THR A 25 14.70 -17.00 -1.62
C THR A 25 15.21 -16.39 -0.32
N LEU A 26 16.14 -17.06 0.37
CA LEU A 26 16.76 -16.54 1.59
C LEU A 26 17.45 -15.20 1.34
N ARG A 27 18.26 -15.09 0.29
CA ARG A 27 18.94 -13.84 -0.10
C ARG A 27 18.00 -12.65 -0.28
N LYS A 28 16.77 -12.87 -0.74
CA LYS A 28 15.76 -11.80 -0.91
C LYS A 28 15.10 -11.37 0.39
N VAL A 29 15.16 -12.20 1.43
CA VAL A 29 14.39 -12.02 2.67
C VAL A 29 15.27 -11.58 3.83
N LEU A 30 16.54 -12.00 3.86
CA LEU A 30 17.51 -11.64 4.90
C LEU A 30 17.53 -10.12 5.18
N PRO A 31 17.61 -9.21 4.18
CA PRO A 31 17.61 -7.77 4.47
C PRO A 31 16.34 -7.29 5.17
N HIS A 32 15.19 -7.91 4.88
CA HIS A 32 13.93 -7.59 5.55
C HIS A 32 13.88 -8.13 6.97
N MET A 33 14.49 -9.29 7.22
CA MET A 33 14.57 -9.90 8.54
C MET A 33 15.46 -9.08 9.47
N ASP A 34 16.66 -8.72 9.01
CA ASP A 34 17.62 -7.92 9.78
C ASP A 34 16.98 -6.57 10.15
N ARG A 35 16.38 -5.91 9.16
CA ARG A 35 15.72 -4.64 9.38
C ARG A 35 14.50 -4.73 10.29
N ALA A 36 13.72 -5.82 10.21
CA ALA A 36 12.60 -6.03 11.11
C ALA A 36 13.05 -6.22 12.56
N ASN A 37 14.14 -6.95 12.79
CA ASN A 37 14.71 -7.13 14.12
C ASN A 37 15.18 -5.79 14.70
N GLU A 38 15.90 -4.97 13.92
CA GLU A 38 16.31 -3.62 14.34
C GLU A 38 15.13 -2.75 14.78
N LEU A 39 14.01 -2.78 14.02
CA LEU A 39 12.82 -1.99 14.36
C LEU A 39 12.15 -2.49 15.65
N VAL A 40 12.18 -3.80 15.91
CA VAL A 40 11.67 -4.38 17.17
C VAL A 40 12.56 -3.96 18.34
N GLU A 41 13.87 -4.11 18.20
CA GLU A 41 14.86 -3.73 19.24
C GLU A 41 14.78 -2.25 19.59
N GLN A 42 14.51 -1.39 18.60
CA GLN A 42 14.35 0.05 18.78
C GLN A 42 12.94 0.47 19.26
N GLY A 43 12.01 -0.47 19.47
CA GLY A 43 10.64 -0.16 19.88
C GLY A 43 9.84 0.66 18.85
N ARG A 44 10.21 0.57 17.57
CA ARG A 44 9.66 1.41 16.49
C ARG A 44 8.41 0.85 15.82
N ILE A 45 8.08 -0.41 16.09
CA ILE A 45 6.83 -1.02 15.62
C ILE A 45 5.67 -0.57 16.53
N ARG A 46 5.14 0.62 16.25
CA ARG A 46 4.03 1.25 16.98
C ARG A 46 3.01 1.87 16.03
N ALA A 47 1.82 2.17 16.56
CA ALA A 47 0.80 2.89 15.81
C ALA A 47 1.32 4.26 15.37
N GLY A 48 1.29 4.55 14.08
CA GLY A 48 1.67 5.88 13.58
C GLY A 48 1.09 6.23 12.22
N SER A 49 0.28 5.34 11.63
CA SER A 49 -0.38 5.56 10.35
C SER A 49 -1.72 4.84 10.33
N TYR A 50 -2.61 5.28 9.46
CA TYR A 50 -3.95 4.71 9.31
C TYR A 50 -4.32 4.55 7.84
N ILE A 51 -5.13 3.53 7.55
CA ILE A 51 -5.71 3.32 6.21
C ILE A 51 -7.21 3.02 6.31
N PRO A 52 -8.07 3.55 5.42
CA PRO A 52 -9.47 3.19 5.37
C PRO A 52 -9.64 1.71 5.06
N VAL A 53 -10.70 1.09 5.59
CA VAL A 53 -10.93 -0.35 5.43
C VAL A 53 -11.07 -0.73 3.96
N GLU A 54 -11.76 0.10 3.20
CA GLU A 54 -11.97 -0.05 1.77
C GLU A 54 -10.64 -0.17 1.02
N LEU A 55 -9.66 0.66 1.36
CA LEU A 55 -8.35 0.68 0.69
C LEU A 55 -7.41 -0.43 1.18
N ALA A 56 -7.65 -1.00 2.36
CA ALA A 56 -6.99 -2.24 2.79
C ALA A 56 -7.60 -3.50 2.15
N GLN A 57 -8.83 -3.41 1.63
CA GLN A 57 -9.53 -4.49 0.95
C GLN A 57 -9.38 -4.41 -0.58
N LEU A 58 -9.38 -3.21 -1.15
CA LEU A 58 -9.42 -2.96 -2.58
C LEU A 58 -8.16 -2.19 -3.00
N CYS A 59 -7.28 -2.89 -3.70
CA CYS A 59 -5.96 -2.40 -4.08
C CYS A 59 -6.03 -1.52 -5.34
N LEU A 60 -5.27 -0.43 -5.37
CA LEU A 60 -5.05 0.38 -6.57
C LEU A 60 -4.26 -0.39 -7.67
N PRO A 61 -4.14 0.11 -8.90
CA PRO A 61 -3.26 -0.49 -9.90
C PRO A 61 -1.81 -0.56 -9.44
N TYR A 62 -1.13 -1.68 -9.73
CA TYR A 62 0.30 -1.84 -9.43
C TYR A 62 1.21 -1.18 -10.46
N ARG A 63 0.75 -1.13 -11.71
CA ARG A 63 1.40 -0.50 -12.85
C ARG A 63 0.40 0.39 -13.56
N ASP A 64 0.92 1.28 -14.38
CA ASP A 64 0.12 2.15 -15.24
C ASP A 64 -0.79 1.32 -16.15
N PRO A 65 -2.14 1.41 -16.00
CA PRO A 65 -3.08 0.75 -16.88
C PRO A 65 -3.10 1.29 -18.31
N LYS A 66 -2.42 2.41 -18.58
CA LYS A 66 -2.39 3.06 -19.91
C LYS A 66 -3.78 3.52 -20.33
N ASP A 67 -4.26 3.08 -21.49
CA ASP A 67 -5.39 3.68 -22.21
C ASP A 67 -6.74 3.01 -21.96
N LEU A 68 -6.86 2.24 -20.86
CA LEU A 68 -8.14 1.66 -20.46
C LEU A 68 -9.19 2.74 -20.20
N HIS A 69 -10.46 2.44 -20.48
CA HIS A 69 -11.58 3.34 -20.19
C HIS A 69 -11.83 3.44 -18.68
N PHE A 70 -11.78 2.30 -18.00
CA PHE A 70 -11.77 2.19 -16.54
C PHE A 70 -10.87 1.02 -16.15
N TRP A 71 -10.43 1.02 -14.91
CA TRP A 71 -9.71 -0.07 -14.30
C TRP A 71 -10.52 -0.65 -13.16
N GLU A 72 -10.51 -1.98 -12.99
CA GLU A 72 -11.31 -2.64 -11.97
C GLU A 72 -10.55 -3.64 -11.11
N ARG A 73 -11.09 -3.86 -9.90
CA ARG A 73 -10.59 -4.85 -8.94
C ARG A 73 -11.73 -5.44 -8.12
N THR A 74 -11.76 -6.76 -7.99
CA THR A 74 -12.77 -7.46 -7.17
C THR A 74 -12.14 -8.07 -5.93
N ASN A 75 -12.84 -8.00 -4.80
CA ASN A 75 -12.54 -8.72 -3.58
C ASN A 75 -13.83 -9.22 -2.93
N GLY A 76 -14.17 -10.48 -3.17
CA GLY A 76 -15.41 -11.06 -2.68
C GLY A 76 -16.63 -10.31 -3.22
N ASN A 77 -17.48 -9.80 -2.33
CA ASN A 77 -18.67 -9.04 -2.68
C ASN A 77 -18.42 -7.54 -2.89
N LYS A 78 -17.17 -7.10 -3.09
CA LYS A 78 -16.86 -5.70 -3.37
C LYS A 78 -16.07 -5.56 -4.65
N LYS A 79 -16.40 -4.55 -5.44
CA LYS A 79 -15.65 -4.19 -6.64
C LYS A 79 -15.25 -2.72 -6.59
N LEU A 80 -13.98 -2.45 -6.87
CA LEU A 80 -13.42 -1.13 -7.08
C LEU A 80 -13.40 -0.85 -8.58
N LEU A 81 -13.96 0.28 -8.98
CA LEU A 81 -13.83 0.85 -10.30
C LEU A 81 -13.08 2.17 -10.18
N ILE A 82 -12.11 2.37 -11.07
CA ILE A 82 -11.35 3.61 -11.17
C ILE A 82 -11.49 4.10 -12.60
N GLU A 83 -11.89 5.35 -12.79
CA GLU A 83 -11.76 6.04 -14.07
C GLU A 83 -10.51 6.90 -14.07
N PRO A 84 -9.89 7.09 -15.25
CA PRO A 84 -8.67 7.88 -15.34
C PRO A 84 -8.96 9.34 -14.98
N ALA A 85 -8.04 9.96 -14.26
CA ALA A 85 -8.06 11.40 -14.07
C ALA A 85 -7.91 12.12 -15.41
N LEU A 86 -8.61 13.24 -15.55
CA LEU A 86 -8.39 14.22 -16.61
C LEU A 86 -7.35 15.24 -16.12
N LEU A 87 -6.17 15.21 -16.74
CA LEU A 87 -5.00 16.01 -16.39
C LEU A 87 -4.82 17.11 -17.43
N PRO A 88 -5.23 18.35 -17.15
CA PRO A 88 -5.01 19.47 -18.05
C PRO A 88 -3.52 19.84 -18.09
N SER A 89 -3.07 20.27 -19.26
CA SER A 89 -1.73 20.80 -19.53
C SER A 89 -1.80 22.28 -19.90
N ARG A 90 -0.66 22.99 -19.84
CA ARG A 90 -0.58 24.43 -20.18
C ARG A 90 -0.94 24.75 -21.63
N ASP A 91 -0.76 23.79 -22.53
CA ASP A 91 -1.11 23.88 -23.95
C ASP A 91 -2.61 23.66 -24.23
N GLY A 92 -3.43 23.49 -23.19
CA GLY A 92 -4.86 23.20 -23.30
C GLY A 92 -5.19 21.73 -23.59
N SER A 93 -4.19 20.86 -23.76
CA SER A 93 -4.41 19.43 -23.91
C SER A 93 -4.87 18.81 -22.59
N ILE A 94 -5.66 17.73 -22.69
CA ILE A 94 -6.10 16.93 -21.54
C ILE A 94 -5.58 15.52 -21.70
N ARG A 95 -4.69 15.13 -20.79
CA ARG A 95 -4.16 13.76 -20.72
C ARG A 95 -5.00 12.93 -19.75
N ARG A 96 -5.26 11.67 -20.10
CA ARG A 96 -5.88 10.70 -19.18
C ARG A 96 -4.82 9.94 -18.41
N GLY A 97 -5.06 9.69 -17.13
CA GLY A 97 -4.13 8.90 -16.32
C GLY A 97 -4.72 8.31 -15.05
N PHE A 98 -4.45 7.04 -14.79
CA PHE A 98 -4.82 6.39 -13.53
C PHE A 98 -3.76 6.62 -12.46
N PRO A 99 -4.13 6.70 -11.16
CA PRO A 99 -3.18 6.56 -10.06
C PRO A 99 -2.70 5.11 -9.96
N PHE A 100 -1.38 4.90 -9.80
CA PHE A 100 -0.80 3.56 -9.68
C PHE A 100 0.49 3.52 -8.86
N GLY A 101 0.89 2.31 -8.45
CA GLY A 101 2.14 2.09 -7.72
C GLY A 101 2.12 2.60 -6.28
N SER A 102 3.30 2.79 -5.68
CA SER A 102 3.40 3.03 -4.23
C SER A 102 2.97 4.44 -3.82
N VAL A 103 3.26 5.46 -4.63
CA VAL A 103 3.03 6.88 -4.24
C VAL A 103 1.56 7.15 -3.87
N PRO A 104 0.55 6.81 -4.69
CA PRO A 104 -0.84 7.03 -4.32
C PRO A 104 -1.23 6.31 -3.02
N ARG A 105 -0.67 5.13 -2.75
CA ARG A 105 -0.97 4.36 -1.53
C ARG A 105 -0.41 5.04 -0.29
N LEU A 106 0.85 5.48 -0.36
CA LEU A 106 1.49 6.22 0.73
C LEU A 106 0.75 7.53 1.00
N PHE A 107 0.32 8.22 -0.06
CA PHE A 107 -0.48 9.42 0.08
C PHE A 107 -1.83 9.16 0.77
N LEU A 108 -2.56 8.12 0.36
CA LEU A 108 -3.83 7.76 1.00
C LEU A 108 -3.65 7.43 2.48
N ILE A 109 -2.56 6.73 2.84
CA ILE A 109 -2.21 6.43 4.23
C ILE A 109 -1.89 7.72 5.00
N TRP A 110 -1.06 8.59 4.43
CA TRP A 110 -0.72 9.88 5.03
C TRP A 110 -1.97 10.75 5.24
N LEU A 111 -2.77 10.94 4.20
CA LEU A 111 -3.98 11.78 4.25
C LEU A 111 -4.97 11.26 5.31
N THR A 112 -5.17 9.94 5.35
CA THR A 112 -6.01 9.30 6.37
C THR A 112 -5.47 9.54 7.77
N THR A 113 -4.14 9.49 7.93
CA THR A 113 -3.47 9.72 9.21
C THR A 113 -3.64 11.16 9.66
N GLU A 114 -3.37 12.14 8.79
CA GLU A 114 -3.55 13.57 9.08
C GLU A 114 -4.98 13.87 9.56
N ILE A 115 -5.97 13.42 8.81
CA ILE A 115 -7.38 13.67 9.13
C ILE A 115 -7.77 13.01 10.46
N LYS A 116 -7.35 11.75 10.66
CA LYS A 116 -7.67 11.00 11.88
C LYS A 116 -7.03 11.61 13.12
N MET A 117 -5.81 12.12 13.00
CA MET A 117 -5.09 12.77 14.10
C MET A 117 -5.68 14.15 14.43
N GLN A 118 -6.29 14.84 13.47
CA GLN A 118 -7.02 16.08 13.72
C GLN A 118 -8.37 15.88 14.43
N GLY A 119 -8.88 14.64 14.53
CA GLY A 119 -10.17 14.33 15.17
C GLY A 119 -11.39 14.84 14.41
N ARG A 120 -11.23 15.23 13.14
CA ARG A 120 -12.28 15.85 12.32
C ARG A 120 -12.98 14.82 11.44
N THR A 121 -13.88 14.02 12.01
CA THR A 121 -14.76 13.11 11.24
C THR A 121 -16.24 13.46 11.34
N ASP A 122 -16.54 14.68 11.79
CA ASP A 122 -17.89 15.22 12.02
C ASP A 122 -18.66 15.61 10.74
N GLY A 123 -18.07 15.41 9.56
CA GLY A 123 -18.71 15.67 8.26
C GLY A 123 -18.55 17.09 7.73
N GLN A 124 -17.81 17.97 8.41
CA GLN A 124 -17.45 19.29 7.87
C GLN A 124 -16.38 19.17 6.77
N PRO A 125 -16.30 20.13 5.83
CA PRO A 125 -15.22 20.16 4.84
C PRO A 125 -13.83 20.14 5.51
N ILE A 126 -13.01 19.16 5.12
CA ILE A 126 -11.66 18.99 5.67
C ILE A 126 -10.67 19.43 4.61
N ARG A 127 -10.06 20.60 4.84
CA ARG A 127 -8.94 21.08 4.04
C ARG A 127 -7.65 20.57 4.65
N VAL A 128 -6.84 19.88 3.85
CA VAL A 128 -5.51 19.39 4.23
C VAL A 128 -4.48 20.10 3.37
N GLU A 129 -3.53 20.75 4.01
CA GLU A 129 -2.40 21.41 3.34
C GLU A 129 -1.27 20.41 3.10
N LEU A 130 -0.61 20.52 1.95
CA LEU A 130 0.45 19.58 1.56
C LEU A 130 1.84 19.98 2.09
N GLY A 131 1.92 21.06 2.86
CA GLY A 131 3.16 21.58 3.45
C GLY A 131 3.84 22.67 2.61
N GLU A 132 5.00 23.12 3.07
CA GLU A 132 5.74 24.25 2.50
C GLU A 132 6.47 23.87 1.20
N SER A 133 7.02 22.64 1.12
CA SER A 133 7.79 22.17 -0.04
C SER A 133 7.44 20.73 -0.44
N LEU A 134 7.69 20.38 -1.70
CA LEU A 134 7.56 19.00 -2.18
C LEU A 134 8.48 18.03 -1.46
N GLN A 135 9.68 18.51 -1.08
CA GLN A 135 10.64 17.71 -0.34
C GLN A 135 10.11 17.36 1.06
N ASP A 136 9.48 18.31 1.75
CA ASP A 136 8.88 18.07 3.07
C ASP A 136 7.74 17.08 3.00
N PHE A 137 6.84 17.27 2.02
CA PHE A 137 5.75 16.34 1.79
C PHE A 137 6.27 14.93 1.48
N MET A 138 7.27 14.80 0.61
CA MET A 138 7.90 13.52 0.30
C MET A 138 8.45 12.83 1.55
N ARG A 139 9.11 13.59 2.44
CA ARG A 139 9.60 13.09 3.72
C ARG A 139 8.46 12.60 4.62
N GLN A 140 7.32 13.32 4.68
CA GLN A 140 6.14 12.92 5.46
C GLN A 140 5.54 11.60 4.97
N ILE A 141 5.47 11.37 3.65
CA ILE A 141 4.98 10.11 3.08
C ILE A 141 6.04 8.99 3.05
N GLY A 142 7.22 9.21 3.64
CA GLY A 142 8.28 8.21 3.80
C GLY A 142 9.33 8.16 2.67
N LEU A 143 9.25 9.05 1.68
CA LEU A 143 10.17 9.15 0.56
C LEU A 143 11.30 10.15 0.89
N THR A 144 12.38 9.67 1.51
CA THR A 144 13.46 10.53 2.02
C THR A 144 14.56 10.85 1.00
N THR A 145 14.64 10.12 -0.11
CA THR A 145 15.66 10.28 -1.15
C THR A 145 15.02 10.33 -2.53
N GLY A 146 15.43 11.31 -3.34
CA GLY A 146 14.99 11.40 -4.74
C GLY A 146 15.45 12.69 -5.41
N GLY A 147 16.01 12.57 -6.61
CA GLY A 147 16.24 13.71 -7.51
C GLY A 147 14.96 14.14 -8.22
N GLY A 148 15.07 15.08 -9.15
CA GLY A 148 13.94 15.67 -9.89
C GLY A 148 12.96 14.66 -10.48
N THR A 149 13.44 13.51 -10.99
CA THR A 149 12.58 12.43 -11.52
C THR A 149 11.59 11.88 -10.49
N GLN A 150 12.03 11.67 -9.24
CA GLN A 150 11.16 11.14 -8.18
C GLN A 150 10.15 12.20 -7.73
N ARG A 151 10.57 13.47 -7.65
CA ARG A 151 9.69 14.62 -7.37
C ARG A 151 8.58 14.74 -8.43
N ARG A 152 8.95 14.73 -9.71
CA ARG A 152 8.00 14.72 -10.84
C ARG A 152 7.03 13.55 -10.78
N ARG A 153 7.53 12.35 -10.47
CA ARG A 153 6.68 11.16 -10.28
C ARG A 153 5.69 11.32 -9.14
N VAL A 154 6.11 11.90 -8.02
CA VAL A 154 5.23 12.12 -6.86
C VAL A 154 4.11 13.07 -7.23
N MET A 155 4.44 14.20 -7.87
CA MET A 155 3.44 15.17 -8.30
C MET A 155 2.49 14.63 -9.37
N ASP A 156 2.98 13.88 -10.36
CA ASP A 156 2.13 13.23 -11.37
C ASP A 156 1.14 12.25 -10.71
N GLN A 157 1.60 11.42 -9.77
CA GLN A 157 0.75 10.45 -9.08
C GLN A 157 -0.25 11.10 -8.12
N LEU A 158 0.14 12.17 -7.43
CA LEU A 158 -0.76 12.94 -6.59
C LEU A 158 -1.87 13.57 -7.44
N ASN A 159 -1.51 14.23 -8.54
CA ASN A 159 -2.46 14.83 -9.48
C ASN A 159 -3.44 13.80 -10.03
N ARG A 160 -2.95 12.63 -10.45
CA ARG A 160 -3.81 11.52 -10.89
C ARG A 160 -4.77 11.08 -9.80
N LEU A 161 -4.31 10.98 -8.55
CA LEU A 161 -5.15 10.46 -7.47
C LEU A 161 -6.26 11.43 -7.06
N VAL A 162 -5.94 12.72 -6.87
CA VAL A 162 -6.95 13.71 -6.42
C VAL A 162 -8.04 13.96 -7.46
N ARG A 163 -7.73 13.73 -8.75
CA ARG A 163 -8.63 13.92 -9.89
C ARG A 163 -9.34 12.64 -10.34
N ALA A 164 -8.90 11.46 -9.91
CA ALA A 164 -9.49 10.20 -10.35
C ALA A 164 -10.85 9.96 -9.67
N ARG A 165 -11.82 9.46 -10.45
CA ARG A 165 -13.10 9.01 -9.90
C ARG A 165 -12.96 7.57 -9.45
N ILE A 166 -13.22 7.33 -8.18
CA ILE A 166 -13.15 5.99 -7.56
C ILE A 166 -14.55 5.61 -7.12
N THR A 167 -15.03 4.45 -7.56
CA THR A 167 -16.34 3.92 -7.20
C THR A 167 -16.17 2.55 -6.55
N ILE A 168 -16.90 2.32 -5.46
CA ILE A 168 -17.00 1.01 -4.81
C ILE A 168 -18.41 0.49 -5.01
N LEU A 169 -18.53 -0.68 -5.63
CA LEU A 169 -19.77 -1.41 -5.81
C LEU A 169 -19.87 -2.53 -4.77
N ASP A 170 -21.06 -2.74 -4.23
CA ASP A 170 -21.41 -3.93 -3.45
C ASP A 170 -22.08 -4.94 -4.39
N LEU A 171 -21.49 -6.14 -4.45
CA LEU A 171 -21.93 -7.25 -5.28
C LEU A 171 -22.68 -8.31 -4.46
N SER A 172 -23.10 -7.99 -3.23
CA SER A 172 -23.94 -8.90 -2.46
C SER A 172 -25.25 -9.14 -3.19
N ALA A 173 -25.61 -10.42 -3.32
CA ALA A 173 -26.90 -10.80 -3.88
C ALA A 173 -27.99 -10.47 -2.85
N GLU A 174 -28.67 -9.34 -3.03
CA GLU A 174 -29.89 -9.02 -2.31
C GLU A 174 -31.06 -9.01 -3.30
N GLY A 175 -32.01 -9.92 -3.08
CA GLY A 175 -33.21 -10.08 -3.89
C GLY A 175 -34.06 -11.25 -3.39
N GLY A 176 -35.28 -10.97 -2.92
CA GLY A 176 -36.22 -11.99 -2.44
C GLY A 176 -37.01 -12.70 -3.54
N ALA A 177 -36.94 -12.17 -4.78
CA ALA A 177 -37.64 -12.69 -5.95
C ALA A 177 -36.64 -13.11 -7.05
N GLU A 178 -37.00 -14.13 -7.82
CA GLU A 178 -36.21 -14.63 -8.94
C GLU A 178 -35.93 -13.51 -9.96
N GLY A 179 -34.65 -13.29 -10.27
CA GLY A 179 -34.20 -12.24 -11.20
C GLY A 179 -34.03 -10.84 -10.61
N SER A 180 -34.41 -10.61 -9.34
CA SER A 180 -34.13 -9.33 -8.67
C SER A 180 -32.66 -9.24 -8.23
N TRP A 181 -32.02 -8.11 -8.50
CA TRP A 181 -30.70 -7.77 -7.96
C TRP A 181 -30.71 -6.31 -7.50
N ARG A 182 -29.91 -6.02 -6.48
CA ARG A 182 -29.76 -4.68 -5.93
C ARG A 182 -28.51 -4.02 -6.49
N ASP A 183 -28.67 -2.90 -7.20
CA ASP A 183 -27.54 -2.05 -7.60
C ASP A 183 -27.15 -1.15 -6.44
N GLN A 184 -25.97 -1.38 -5.88
CA GLN A 184 -25.46 -0.56 -4.78
C GLN A 184 -24.00 -0.19 -5.03
N GLY A 185 -23.73 1.09 -4.87
CA GLY A 185 -22.38 1.60 -4.88
C GLY A 185 -22.29 2.98 -4.27
N ARG A 186 -21.05 3.43 -4.08
CA ARG A 186 -20.75 4.79 -3.66
C ARG A 186 -19.46 5.27 -4.29
N GLN A 187 -19.35 6.57 -4.48
CA GLN A 187 -18.07 7.19 -4.81
C GLN A 187 -17.17 7.21 -3.57
N LEU A 188 -15.87 7.09 -3.80
CA LEU A 188 -14.79 7.25 -2.83
C LEU A 188 -13.69 8.13 -3.44
N SER A 189 -14.09 9.16 -4.19
CA SER A 189 -13.17 10.18 -4.70
C SER A 189 -12.42 10.80 -3.51
N VAL A 190 -11.11 11.01 -3.62
CA VAL A 190 -10.32 11.49 -2.48
C VAL A 190 -10.63 12.95 -2.15
N ALA A 191 -10.83 13.76 -3.19
CA ALA A 191 -11.01 15.20 -3.09
C ALA A 191 -12.36 15.64 -3.67
N SER A 192 -12.99 16.63 -3.06
CA SER A 192 -14.08 17.41 -3.66
C SER A 192 -13.53 18.59 -4.47
N SER A 193 -12.44 19.19 -3.99
CA SER A 193 -11.71 20.24 -4.69
C SER A 193 -10.22 20.15 -4.34
N TRP A 194 -9.37 20.76 -5.17
CA TRP A 194 -7.94 20.83 -4.92
C TRP A 194 -7.37 22.11 -5.54
N SER A 195 -6.34 22.64 -4.90
CA SER A 195 -5.45 23.66 -5.46
C SER A 195 -4.05 23.11 -5.34
N LEU A 196 -3.42 22.78 -6.47
CA LEU A 196 -2.07 22.20 -6.49
C LEU A 196 -1.16 23.09 -7.34
N TRP A 197 -0.07 23.54 -6.75
CA TRP A 197 1.00 24.17 -7.51
C TRP A 197 1.70 23.12 -8.36
N HIS A 198 1.85 23.44 -9.65
CA HIS A 198 2.66 22.65 -10.56
C HIS A 198 3.98 23.37 -10.76
N ALA A 199 5.08 22.70 -10.41
CA ALA A 199 6.40 23.08 -10.89
C ALA A 199 6.32 23.20 -12.42
N GLY A 200 6.74 24.33 -12.97
CA GLY A 200 6.93 24.46 -14.42
C GLY A 200 8.14 23.62 -14.87
N ASP A 201 9.02 24.21 -15.66
CA ASP A 201 10.33 23.62 -16.00
C ASP A 201 11.35 23.75 -14.86
N ASP A 202 10.90 23.59 -13.62
CA ASP A 202 11.77 23.60 -12.45
C ASP A 202 12.24 22.16 -12.18
N ASP A 203 13.35 21.81 -12.83
CA ASP A 203 13.95 20.47 -12.76
C ASP A 203 14.54 20.17 -11.37
N ASP A 204 14.80 21.23 -10.59
CA ASP A 204 15.27 21.18 -9.20
C ASP A 204 14.11 20.96 -8.22
N GLY A 205 12.85 21.12 -8.64
CA GLY A 205 11.67 20.86 -7.81
C GLY A 205 11.61 21.74 -6.57
N GLU A 206 12.16 22.95 -6.65
CA GLU A 206 12.04 24.01 -5.63
C GLU A 206 10.64 24.66 -5.65
N ALA A 207 9.86 24.39 -6.69
CA ALA A 207 8.47 24.83 -6.79
C ALA A 207 7.72 24.59 -5.47
N PRO A 208 7.23 25.66 -4.82
CA PRO A 208 6.61 25.52 -3.52
C PRO A 208 5.37 24.63 -3.64
N LEU A 209 5.26 23.62 -2.77
CA LEU A 209 3.94 23.09 -2.43
C LEU A 209 3.17 24.09 -1.57
N MET A 210 3.84 25.14 -1.05
CA MET A 210 3.25 26.18 -0.22
C MET A 210 1.93 26.72 -0.80
N GLY A 211 0.85 26.56 -0.03
CA GLY A 211 -0.51 26.94 -0.45
C GLY A 211 -1.25 25.90 -1.28
N SER A 212 -0.63 24.76 -1.59
CA SER A 212 -1.33 23.61 -2.16
C SER A 212 -2.18 22.93 -1.09
N TYR A 213 -3.44 22.70 -1.40
CA TYR A 213 -4.37 22.05 -0.49
C TYR A 213 -5.32 21.12 -1.24
N ILE A 214 -5.90 20.21 -0.47
CA ILE A 214 -6.96 19.30 -0.91
C ILE A 214 -8.13 19.48 0.03
N GLU A 215 -9.31 19.72 -0.52
CA GLU A 215 -10.56 19.59 0.22
C GLU A 215 -11.04 18.15 0.05
N VAL A 216 -10.98 17.40 1.15
CA VAL A 216 -11.29 15.98 1.20
C VAL A 216 -12.78 15.77 0.95
N SER A 217 -13.14 14.73 0.19
CA SER A 217 -14.56 14.42 -0.01
C SER A 217 -15.23 13.93 1.28
N PRO A 218 -16.53 14.25 1.47
CA PRO A 218 -17.30 13.71 2.59
C PRO A 218 -17.30 12.17 2.61
N GLU A 219 -17.35 11.52 1.43
CA GLU A 219 -17.36 10.06 1.30
C GLU A 219 -16.04 9.41 1.73
N PHE A 220 -14.92 10.08 1.43
CA PHE A 220 -13.60 9.67 1.87
C PHE A 220 -13.43 9.92 3.37
N ALA A 221 -13.81 11.09 3.87
CA ALA A 221 -13.76 11.41 5.31
C ALA A 221 -14.51 10.38 6.16
N ARG A 222 -15.74 10.00 5.75
CA ARG A 222 -16.51 8.93 6.42
C ARG A 222 -15.83 7.56 6.42
N SER A 223 -14.97 7.27 5.42
CA SER A 223 -14.23 6.00 5.38
C SER A 223 -13.13 5.89 6.44
N ILE A 224 -12.76 7.01 7.09
CA ILE A 224 -11.65 7.11 8.04
C ILE A 224 -12.07 6.64 9.45
N ASP A 225 -13.35 6.69 9.80
CA ASP A 225 -13.86 6.26 11.12
C ASP A 225 -13.45 4.81 11.43
N GLY A 226 -13.57 3.93 10.43
CA GLY A 226 -13.19 2.53 10.52
C GLY A 226 -11.70 2.24 10.29
N ALA A 227 -10.86 3.28 10.06
CA ALA A 227 -9.51 3.11 9.57
C ALA A 227 -8.64 2.27 10.51
N VAL A 228 -7.85 1.39 9.90
CA VAL A 228 -7.03 0.39 10.57
C VAL A 228 -5.65 0.99 10.90
N PRO A 229 -5.13 0.81 12.12
CA PRO A 229 -3.80 1.30 12.48
C PRO A 229 -2.69 0.47 11.83
N LEU A 230 -1.64 1.16 11.38
CA LEU A 230 -0.46 0.62 10.70
C LEU A 230 0.82 1.11 11.39
N ALA A 231 1.90 0.35 11.22
CA ALA A 231 3.23 0.76 11.66
C ALA A 231 3.91 1.59 10.55
N THR A 232 4.18 2.87 10.82
CA THR A 232 4.80 3.80 9.87
C THR A 232 6.15 3.30 9.38
N ASP A 233 6.98 2.79 10.29
CA ASP A 233 8.30 2.30 9.94
C ASP A 233 8.25 1.06 9.05
N VAL A 234 7.28 0.16 9.25
CA VAL A 234 7.08 -0.99 8.35
C VAL A 234 6.64 -0.54 6.95
N LEU A 235 5.77 0.47 6.86
CA LEU A 235 5.39 1.04 5.57
C LEU A 235 6.59 1.60 4.82
N ARG A 236 7.47 2.32 5.52
CA ARG A 236 8.71 2.88 4.94
C ARG A 236 9.61 1.79 4.36
N GLU A 237 9.72 0.64 5.02
CA GLU A 237 10.52 -0.48 4.51
C GLU A 237 9.88 -1.20 3.32
N LEU A 238 8.54 -1.23 3.25
CA LEU A 238 7.81 -1.93 2.20
C LEU A 238 7.48 -1.03 0.98
N GLN A 239 7.70 0.27 1.08
CA GLN A 239 7.25 1.27 0.11
C GLN A 239 7.79 1.10 -1.30
N THR A 240 8.92 0.40 -1.46
CA THR A 240 9.53 0.13 -2.77
C THR A 240 8.68 -0.80 -3.65
N HIS A 241 7.74 -1.55 -3.07
CA HIS A 241 6.91 -2.48 -3.82
C HIS A 241 5.42 -2.35 -3.43
N PRO A 242 4.54 -1.90 -4.35
CA PRO A 242 3.15 -1.58 -4.00
C PRO A 242 2.34 -2.81 -3.56
N MET A 243 2.64 -4.00 -4.09
CA MET A 243 2.02 -5.24 -3.61
C MET A 243 2.39 -5.56 -2.15
N ARG A 244 3.58 -5.17 -1.68
CA ARG A 244 3.96 -5.40 -0.27
C ARG A 244 3.18 -4.49 0.67
N LEU A 245 3.00 -3.22 0.29
CA LEU A 245 2.12 -2.28 1.00
C LEU A 245 0.70 -2.85 1.13
N ASP A 246 0.14 -3.31 0.01
CA ASP A 246 -1.22 -3.85 -0.01
C ASP A 246 -1.36 -5.14 0.80
N ILE A 247 -0.42 -6.08 0.67
CA ILE A 247 -0.43 -7.32 1.48
C ILE A 247 -0.31 -6.98 2.97
N TYR A 248 0.53 -6.02 3.33
CA TYR A 248 0.67 -5.57 4.71
C TYR A 248 -0.63 -4.97 5.25
N CYS A 249 -1.21 -3.99 4.56
CA CYS A 249 -2.48 -3.36 4.96
C CYS A 249 -3.60 -4.40 5.05
N TRP A 250 -3.69 -5.30 4.06
CA TRP A 250 -4.66 -6.39 4.03
C TRP A 250 -4.50 -7.34 5.22
N LEU A 251 -3.28 -7.78 5.53
CA LEU A 251 -3.02 -8.66 6.67
C LEU A 251 -3.37 -8.00 7.99
N VAL A 252 -2.95 -6.75 8.20
CA VAL A 252 -3.26 -6.01 9.43
C VAL A 252 -4.78 -5.87 9.58
N HIS A 253 -5.49 -5.43 8.54
CA HIS A 253 -6.95 -5.36 8.54
C HIS A 253 -7.61 -6.71 8.83
N ARG A 254 -7.16 -7.79 8.17
CA ARG A 254 -7.71 -9.14 8.35
C ARG A 254 -7.52 -9.62 9.78
N MET A 255 -6.33 -9.46 10.38
CA MET A 255 -6.08 -9.85 11.77
C MET A 255 -6.83 -8.97 12.76
N TYR A 256 -6.99 -7.68 12.45
CA TYR A 256 -7.76 -6.75 13.27
C TYR A 256 -9.25 -7.11 13.35
N ARG A 257 -9.84 -7.62 12.26
CA ARG A 257 -11.25 -8.06 12.20
C ARG A 257 -11.44 -9.54 12.58
N MET A 258 -10.38 -10.33 12.60
CA MET A 258 -10.47 -11.77 12.86
C MET A 258 -10.72 -12.04 14.35
N ARG A 259 -11.80 -12.75 14.65
CA ARG A 259 -12.16 -13.12 16.02
C ARG A 259 -11.58 -14.49 16.41
N LYS A 260 -12.34 -15.56 16.21
CA LYS A 260 -12.01 -16.89 16.77
C LYS A 260 -11.83 -18.00 15.74
N ARG A 261 -12.23 -17.79 14.48
CA ARG A 261 -12.20 -18.83 13.45
C ARG A 261 -11.08 -18.59 12.45
N GLU A 262 -10.47 -19.69 12.00
CA GLU A 262 -9.56 -19.67 10.86
C GLU A 262 -10.31 -19.24 9.59
N SER A 263 -9.60 -18.61 8.67
CA SER A 263 -10.14 -18.19 7.38
C SER A 263 -9.26 -18.69 6.25
N ARG A 264 -9.89 -19.34 5.27
CA ARG A 264 -9.25 -19.77 4.03
C ARG A 264 -9.48 -18.71 2.97
N VAL A 265 -8.42 -18.32 2.26
CA VAL A 265 -8.48 -17.40 1.12
C VAL A 265 -7.85 -18.13 -0.06
N THR A 266 -8.63 -18.44 -1.08
CA THR A 266 -8.15 -19.24 -2.21
C THR A 266 -7.17 -18.44 -3.07
N TRP A 267 -6.36 -19.14 -3.87
CA TRP A 267 -5.52 -18.46 -4.86
C TRP A 267 -6.32 -17.64 -5.86
N HIS A 268 -7.53 -18.09 -6.22
CA HIS A 268 -8.43 -17.35 -7.10
C HIS A 268 -8.84 -16.01 -6.46
N GLN A 269 -9.30 -16.02 -5.22
CA GLN A 269 -9.67 -14.80 -4.49
C GLN A 269 -8.49 -13.83 -4.35
N LEU A 270 -7.29 -14.37 -4.08
CA LEU A 270 -6.09 -13.54 -4.04
C LEU A 270 -5.73 -12.98 -5.41
N GLU A 271 -5.94 -13.72 -6.49
CA GLU A 271 -5.67 -13.25 -7.85
C GLU A 271 -6.67 -12.18 -8.29
N GLU A 272 -7.95 -12.32 -7.96
CA GLU A 272 -8.94 -11.27 -8.15
C GLU A 272 -8.51 -9.99 -7.42
N GLN A 273 -8.05 -10.11 -6.17
CA GLN A 273 -7.68 -8.99 -5.31
C GLN A 273 -6.30 -8.36 -5.62
N PHE A 274 -5.29 -9.14 -6.00
CA PHE A 274 -3.89 -8.71 -6.15
C PHE A 274 -3.27 -9.01 -7.53
N GLY A 275 -3.98 -9.73 -8.41
CA GLY A 275 -3.40 -10.38 -9.58
C GLY A 275 -3.58 -9.66 -10.92
N GLY A 276 -4.20 -8.49 -10.96
CA GLY A 276 -4.64 -7.83 -12.21
C GLY A 276 -3.55 -7.36 -13.19
N ASN A 277 -2.30 -7.75 -12.98
CA ASN A 277 -1.16 -7.43 -13.84
C ASN A 277 -0.43 -8.68 -14.36
N TYR A 278 -0.95 -9.88 -14.09
CA TYR A 278 -0.33 -11.15 -14.50
C TYR A 278 -1.19 -11.84 -15.54
N SER A 279 -0.56 -12.35 -16.61
CA SER A 279 -1.24 -13.12 -17.65
C SER A 279 -1.47 -14.59 -17.24
N GLN A 280 -0.75 -15.06 -16.21
CA GLN A 280 -0.83 -16.44 -15.76
C GLN A 280 -0.88 -16.52 -14.22
N THR A 281 -1.82 -17.31 -13.70
CA THR A 281 -1.98 -17.57 -12.27
C THR A 281 -0.70 -18.08 -11.60
N ARG A 282 0.12 -18.88 -12.31
CA ARG A 282 1.41 -19.36 -11.78
C ARG A 282 2.37 -18.21 -11.48
N GLN A 283 2.43 -17.20 -12.36
CA GLN A 283 3.29 -16.03 -12.17
C GLN A 283 2.79 -15.18 -11.00
N PHE A 284 1.48 -14.97 -10.92
CA PHE A 284 0.86 -14.29 -9.78
C PHE A 284 1.19 -14.99 -8.46
N ARG A 285 0.94 -16.30 -8.35
CA ARG A 285 1.22 -17.07 -7.12
C ARG A 285 2.69 -16.96 -6.70
N ALA A 286 3.63 -17.02 -7.65
CA ALA A 286 5.05 -16.87 -7.36
C ALA A 286 5.41 -15.47 -6.84
N ALA A 287 4.89 -14.42 -7.49
CA ALA A 287 5.09 -13.04 -7.09
C ALA A 287 4.45 -12.74 -5.72
N PHE A 288 3.22 -13.21 -5.50
CA PHE A 288 2.50 -13.04 -4.24
C PHE A 288 3.25 -13.71 -3.08
N LYS A 289 3.68 -14.97 -3.23
CA LYS A 289 4.46 -15.68 -2.20
C LYS A 289 5.76 -14.95 -1.85
N THR A 290 6.45 -14.43 -2.86
CA THR A 290 7.70 -13.65 -2.65
C THR A 290 7.44 -12.39 -1.83
N ASN A 291 6.40 -11.63 -2.18
CA ASN A 291 6.07 -10.40 -1.47
C ASN A 291 5.49 -10.67 -0.08
N LEU A 292 4.67 -11.71 0.08
CA LEU A 292 4.16 -12.16 1.38
C LEU A 292 5.31 -12.51 2.33
N LEU A 293 6.36 -13.18 1.84
CA LEU A 293 7.49 -13.57 2.67
C LEU A 293 8.24 -12.36 3.23
N ALA A 294 8.44 -11.31 2.42
CA ALA A 294 9.00 -10.05 2.89
C ALA A 294 8.11 -9.38 3.96
N VAL A 295 6.80 -9.31 3.74
CA VAL A 295 5.85 -8.72 4.70
C VAL A 295 5.84 -9.49 6.03
N ARG A 296 5.98 -10.82 5.99
CA ARG A 296 6.02 -11.65 7.20
C ARG A 296 7.23 -11.39 8.10
N MET A 297 8.32 -10.82 7.57
CA MET A 297 9.46 -10.44 8.42
C MET A 297 9.08 -9.31 9.37
N TYR A 298 8.26 -8.36 8.91
CA TYR A 298 7.81 -7.24 9.73
C TYR A 298 6.60 -7.56 10.60
N TYR A 299 5.82 -8.60 10.27
CA TYR A 299 4.69 -9.05 11.09
C TYR A 299 4.80 -10.56 11.41
N PRO A 300 5.83 -10.99 12.16
CA PRO A 300 6.15 -12.40 12.36
C PRO A 300 5.09 -13.14 13.16
N ARG A 301 4.35 -12.43 14.03
CA ARG A 301 3.26 -13.00 14.85
C ARG A 301 2.00 -13.33 14.05
N ALA A 302 1.91 -12.94 12.78
CA ALA A 302 0.80 -13.30 11.91
C ALA A 302 0.87 -14.79 11.53
N ARG A 303 -0.07 -15.58 12.05
CA ARG A 303 -0.18 -17.02 11.80
C ARG A 303 -0.83 -17.28 10.45
N ILE A 304 0.02 -17.35 9.42
CA ILE A 304 -0.37 -17.56 8.02
C ILE A 304 0.34 -18.80 7.49
N SER A 305 -0.42 -19.73 6.93
CA SER A 305 0.12 -20.91 6.24
C SER A 305 -0.19 -20.83 4.74
N VAL A 306 0.84 -21.01 3.91
CA VAL A 306 0.67 -21.15 2.47
C VAL A 306 0.33 -22.61 2.17
N THR A 307 -0.77 -22.85 1.47
CA THR A 307 -1.27 -24.18 1.11
C THR A 307 -1.32 -24.34 -0.41
N LYS A 308 -1.68 -25.54 -0.89
CA LYS A 308 -1.90 -25.78 -2.32
C LYS A 308 -3.07 -24.94 -2.88
N ASP A 309 -4.12 -24.71 -2.08
CA ASP A 309 -5.37 -24.09 -2.51
C ASP A 309 -5.42 -22.57 -2.26
N GLY A 310 -4.52 -22.06 -1.42
CA GLY A 310 -4.45 -20.64 -1.07
C GLY A 310 -3.71 -20.38 0.24
N LEU A 311 -4.22 -19.43 1.02
CA LEU A 311 -3.72 -19.12 2.36
C LEU A 311 -4.70 -19.58 3.43
N LEU A 312 -4.16 -20.12 4.52
CA LEU A 312 -4.87 -20.35 5.76
C LEU A 312 -4.42 -19.30 6.78
N LEU A 313 -5.34 -18.43 7.18
CA LEU A 313 -5.12 -17.39 8.19
C LEU A 313 -5.74 -17.87 9.51
N ARG A 314 -4.96 -17.83 10.58
CA ARG A 314 -5.43 -18.15 11.94
C ARG A 314 -5.51 -16.89 12.79
N PRO A 315 -6.42 -16.83 13.79
CA PRO A 315 -6.46 -15.72 14.74
C PRO A 315 -5.06 -15.42 15.26
N SER A 316 -4.60 -14.18 15.20
CA SER A 316 -3.23 -13.80 15.55
C SER A 316 -3.24 -12.52 16.37
N PRO A 317 -2.21 -12.29 17.21
CA PRO A 317 -2.05 -10.98 17.85
C PRO A 317 -2.07 -9.88 16.79
N LYS A 318 -2.86 -8.82 16.99
CA LYS A 318 -2.87 -7.65 16.12
C LYS A 318 -1.45 -7.08 16.03
N HIS A 319 -1.07 -6.60 14.86
CA HIS A 319 0.27 -6.03 14.66
C HIS A 319 0.45 -4.78 15.50
N ILE A 320 -0.55 -3.90 15.43
CA ILE A 320 -0.68 -2.73 16.27
C ILE A 320 -1.84 -2.98 17.25
N PRO A 321 -1.58 -3.21 18.54
CA PRO A 321 -2.62 -3.37 19.55
C PRO A 321 -3.45 -2.09 19.71
N GLN A 322 -4.73 -2.23 20.05
CA GLN A 322 -5.56 -1.11 20.50
C GLN A 322 -5.52 -0.98 22.01
N ARG A 323 -5.93 0.19 22.52
CA ARG A 323 -6.05 0.47 23.96
C ARG A 323 -6.78 -0.64 24.73
N GLY A 324 -7.91 -1.12 24.22
CA GLY A 324 -8.67 -2.22 24.83
C GLY A 324 -8.00 -3.61 24.77
N ASP A 325 -7.05 -3.83 23.84
CA ASP A 325 -6.28 -5.08 23.77
C ASP A 325 -5.14 -5.11 24.80
N LEU A 326 -4.63 -3.92 25.19
CA LEU A 326 -3.61 -3.75 26.24
C LEU A 326 -4.22 -3.92 27.63
N GLU A 327 -5.44 -3.40 27.83
CA GLU A 327 -6.19 -3.55 29.10
C GLU A 327 -6.57 -5.00 29.42
N GLN A 328 -6.89 -5.83 28.41
CA GLN A 328 -7.19 -7.25 28.60
C GLN A 328 -5.94 -8.11 28.91
N ARG A 329 -4.73 -7.59 28.67
CA ARG A 329 -3.46 -8.32 28.91
C ARG A 329 -2.90 -8.17 30.32
N GLY A 330 -3.48 -7.31 31.17
CA GLY A 330 -3.03 -7.12 32.55
C GLY A 330 -1.83 -6.18 32.73
N ASP A 331 -1.35 -5.52 31.66
CA ASP A 331 -0.22 -4.58 31.71
C ASP A 331 -0.68 -3.18 32.16
N LYS A 332 -1.17 -3.07 33.41
CA LYS A 332 -1.56 -1.78 34.00
C LYS A 332 -0.38 -0.84 34.30
N TYR A 333 0.87 -1.30 34.16
CA TYR A 333 2.06 -0.53 34.52
C TYR A 333 2.69 0.26 33.35
N ASP A 334 2.44 -0.09 32.09
CA ASP A 334 3.05 0.60 30.94
C ASP A 334 2.17 1.71 30.33
N ILE A 335 0.86 1.70 30.60
CA ILE A 335 -0.09 2.69 30.03
C ILE A 335 0.28 4.13 30.43
N ALA A 336 0.80 4.33 31.65
CA ALA A 336 1.18 5.66 32.12
C ALA A 336 2.48 6.19 31.49
N ARG A 337 3.33 5.30 30.97
CA ARG A 337 4.62 5.64 30.37
C ARG A 337 4.47 5.94 28.88
N ASP A 338 3.77 5.08 28.14
CA ASP A 338 3.54 5.24 26.70
C ASP A 338 2.72 6.50 26.38
N ILE A 339 1.78 6.89 27.25
CA ILE A 339 0.98 8.12 27.08
C ILE A 339 1.83 9.39 27.28
N ARG A 340 2.87 9.34 28.12
CA ARG A 340 3.79 10.48 28.32
C ARG A 340 4.81 10.61 27.20
N GLU A 341 5.17 9.51 26.56
CA GLU A 341 6.13 9.48 25.45
C GLU A 341 5.48 9.74 24.08
N ALA A 342 4.16 9.56 23.94
CA ALA A 342 3.41 9.88 22.71
C ALA A 342 2.97 11.36 22.59
N ASN A 343 3.04 12.13 23.68
CA ASN A 343 2.64 13.55 23.73
C ASN A 343 3.81 14.51 24.01
N LYS A 344 5.04 14.04 23.81
CA LYS A 344 6.25 14.85 23.68
C LYS A 344 6.74 14.73 22.24
#